data_AF-A0A7C7HXZ6-F1
#
_entry.id   AF-A0A7C7HXZ6-F1
#
_cell.length_a   1.000
_cell.length_b   1.000
_cell.length_c   1.000
_cell.angle_alpha   90.00
_cell.angle_beta   90.00
_cell.angle_gamma   90.00
#
_symmetry.space_group_name_H-M   'P 1'
#
loop_
_entity.id
_entity.type
_entity.pdbx_description
1 polymer ?
#
loop_
_entity_poly.entity_id
_entity_poly.type
_entity_poly.pdbx_seq_one_letter_code
_entity_poly.pdbx_strand_id
1 'polypeptide(L)'
;MIERDNVEKEKALLVGVIQQGMTEAIIHEHLDELELLADTAGAEIVGRITQRVSKINAATFIGKGKADELLKQAQELGVKLILFDDELSPGQIKNYHKISENVKVLDRSGLILDIFQKHAKTKEAQTQVDLAYLEYLLPRLTRQWTHLERQMGGIGTRAGMGETQIEIDRRLIRTRITKLKKELRRIEKER
;
A
#
# COMPACT_ATOMS: atom_id res chain seq x y z
N MET A 1 8.13 24.87 25.34
CA MET A 1 6.83 24.55 24.72
C MET A 1 7.14 24.15 23.30
N ILE A 2 7.34 22.85 23.07
CA ILE A 2 7.77 22.34 21.76
C ILE A 2 6.52 22.36 20.87
N GLU A 3 6.55 23.19 19.82
CA GLU A 3 5.58 23.16 18.73
C GLU A 3 5.49 21.71 18.23
N ARG A 4 4.35 21.06 18.46
CA ARG A 4 4.03 19.82 17.78
C ARG A 4 3.79 20.23 16.34
N ASP A 5 4.74 19.95 15.46
CA ASP A 5 4.53 20.00 14.02
C ASP A 5 3.18 19.34 13.73
N ASN A 6 2.25 20.14 13.24
CA ASN A 6 0.93 19.68 12.85
C ASN A 6 1.13 18.87 11.56
N VAL A 7 1.54 17.60 11.71
CA VAL A 7 1.66 16.68 10.58
C VAL A 7 0.25 16.53 10.04
N GLU A 8 -0.05 17.22 8.94
CA GLU A 8 -1.33 17.09 8.25
C GLU A 8 -1.57 15.60 7.99
N LYS A 9 -2.65 15.06 8.57
CA LYS A 9 -3.04 13.67 8.34
C LYS A 9 -3.32 13.50 6.84
N GLU A 10 -2.83 12.40 6.27
CA GLU A 10 -3.08 12.10 4.87
C GLU A 10 -4.56 11.74 4.70
N LYS A 11 -5.30 12.58 3.95
CA LYS A 11 -6.72 12.32 3.65
C LYS A 11 -6.88 11.06 2.81
N ALA A 12 -7.80 10.21 3.21
CA ALA A 12 -8.06 8.91 2.59
C ALA A 12 -9.54 8.63 2.34
N LEU A 13 -9.83 7.87 1.27
CA LEU A 13 -11.13 7.26 1.01
C LEU A 13 -11.05 5.75 1.24
N LEU A 14 -12.07 5.20 1.88
CA LEU A 14 -12.23 3.76 2.03
C LEU A 14 -13.10 3.19 0.91
N VAL A 15 -12.75 2.00 0.42
CA VAL A 15 -13.50 1.28 -0.61
C VAL A 15 -13.83 -0.12 -0.13
N GLY A 16 -15.12 -0.42 -0.04
CA GLY A 16 -15.64 -1.75 0.30
C GLY A 16 -16.39 -2.36 -0.88
N VAL A 17 -16.23 -3.66 -1.11
CA VAL A 17 -16.87 -4.35 -2.23
C VAL A 17 -17.84 -5.41 -1.74
N ILE A 18 -19.10 -5.27 -2.14
CA ILE A 18 -20.16 -6.20 -1.76
C ILE A 18 -20.25 -7.27 -2.85
N GLN A 19 -19.65 -8.43 -2.60
CA GLN A 19 -19.70 -9.59 -3.49
C GLN A 19 -20.99 -10.39 -3.32
N GLN A 20 -21.26 -11.33 -4.23
CA GLN A 20 -22.42 -12.19 -4.15
C GLN A 20 -22.40 -13.03 -2.87
N GLY A 21 -23.50 -13.01 -2.10
CA GLY A 21 -23.60 -13.69 -0.81
C GLY A 21 -23.18 -12.85 0.40
N MET A 22 -22.62 -11.65 0.19
CA MET A 22 -22.35 -10.70 1.27
C MET A 22 -23.51 -9.71 1.45
N THR A 23 -23.72 -9.30 2.70
CA THR A 23 -24.67 -8.25 3.04
C THR A 23 -23.96 -6.91 3.14
N GLU A 24 -24.71 -5.82 3.01
CA GLU A 24 -24.16 -4.47 3.22
C GLU A 24 -23.66 -4.29 4.64
N ALA A 25 -24.36 -4.85 5.64
CA ALA A 25 -23.96 -4.78 7.04
C ALA A 25 -22.55 -5.31 7.30
N ILE A 26 -22.19 -6.46 6.72
CA ILE A 26 -20.85 -7.06 6.86
C ILE A 26 -19.78 -6.12 6.30
N ILE A 27 -20.03 -5.52 5.12
CA ILE A 27 -19.06 -4.60 4.52
C ILE A 27 -18.95 -3.31 5.33
N HIS A 28 -20.03 -2.84 5.96
CA HIS A 28 -19.96 -1.70 6.87
C HIS A 28 -19.09 -2.00 8.09
N GLU A 29 -19.24 -3.17 8.71
CA GLU A 29 -18.39 -3.61 9.84
C GLU A 29 -16.91 -3.70 9.44
N HIS A 30 -16.62 -4.25 8.26
CA HIS A 30 -15.25 -4.29 7.75
C HIS A 30 -14.67 -2.89 7.52
N LEU A 31 -15.47 -1.95 7.00
CA LEU A 31 -15.05 -0.58 6.79
C LEU A 31 -14.87 0.18 8.11
N ASP A 32 -15.64 -0.13 9.15
CA ASP A 32 -15.43 0.40 10.50
C ASP A 32 -14.08 -0.07 11.06
N GLU A 33 -13.74 -1.35 10.89
CA GLU A 33 -12.42 -1.88 11.25
C GLU A 33 -11.30 -1.22 10.45
N LEU A 34 -11.46 -1.10 9.13
CA LEU A 34 -10.47 -0.50 8.25
C LEU A 34 -10.22 0.97 8.60
N GLU A 35 -11.25 1.70 9.02
CA GLU A 35 -11.13 3.08 9.50
C GLU A 35 -10.28 3.17 10.78
N LEU A 36 -10.49 2.27 11.74
CA LEU A 36 -9.68 2.20 12.96
C LEU A 36 -8.20 1.89 12.65
N LEU A 37 -7.95 0.99 11.71
CA LEU A 37 -6.59 0.70 11.23
C LEU A 37 -5.96 1.93 10.55
N ALA A 38 -6.74 2.62 9.71
CA ALA A 38 -6.27 3.80 8.99
C ALA A 38 -5.94 4.97 9.95
N ASP A 39 -6.75 5.19 10.99
CA ASP A 39 -6.45 6.20 12.01
C ASP A 39 -5.20 5.83 12.81
N THR A 40 -5.00 4.54 13.13
CA THR A 40 -3.76 4.04 13.76
C THR A 40 -2.53 4.28 12.85
N ALA A 41 -2.73 4.23 11.53
CA ALA A 41 -1.70 4.58 10.55
C ALA A 41 -1.53 6.09 10.33
N GLY A 42 -2.36 6.94 10.95
CA GLY A 42 -2.30 8.40 10.85
C GLY A 42 -2.99 8.98 9.60
N ALA A 43 -3.87 8.22 8.96
CA ALA A 43 -4.72 8.72 7.87
C ALA A 43 -5.99 9.38 8.43
N GLU A 44 -6.54 10.36 7.70
CA GLU A 44 -7.84 10.97 7.98
C GLU A 44 -8.86 10.44 6.98
N ILE A 45 -9.84 9.67 7.44
CA ILE A 45 -10.89 9.16 6.56
C ILE A 45 -11.91 10.26 6.27
N VAL A 46 -12.02 10.65 5.01
CA VAL A 46 -12.95 11.71 4.58
C VAL A 46 -14.20 11.16 3.87
N GLY A 47 -14.26 9.85 3.66
CA GLY A 47 -15.40 9.21 3.04
C GLY A 47 -15.23 7.71 2.83
N ARG A 48 -16.37 7.04 2.64
CA ARG A 48 -16.46 5.61 2.35
C ARG A 48 -17.25 5.41 1.07
N ILE A 49 -16.78 4.50 0.23
CA ILE A 49 -17.42 4.15 -1.04
C ILE A 49 -17.64 2.64 -1.03
N THR A 50 -18.89 2.24 -1.25
CA THR A 50 -19.22 0.82 -1.46
C THR A 50 -19.57 0.58 -2.92
N GLN A 51 -19.23 -0.60 -3.42
CA GLN A 51 -19.63 -1.04 -4.74
C GLN A 51 -20.10 -2.49 -4.70
N ARG A 52 -21.33 -2.73 -5.15
CA ARG A 52 -21.84 -4.09 -5.36
C ARG A 52 -21.33 -4.61 -6.70
N VAL A 53 -20.76 -5.82 -6.70
CA VAL A 53 -20.27 -6.47 -7.91
C VAL A 53 -20.74 -7.91 -7.98
N SER A 54 -21.15 -8.36 -9.17
CA SER A 54 -21.43 -9.78 -9.42
C SER A 54 -20.16 -10.60 -9.60
N LYS A 55 -19.09 -9.97 -10.11
CA LYS A 55 -17.77 -10.56 -10.30
C LYS A 55 -16.69 -9.48 -10.21
N ILE A 56 -15.58 -9.81 -9.55
CA ILE A 56 -14.41 -8.94 -9.47
C ILE A 56 -13.85 -8.64 -10.86
N ASN A 57 -13.61 -7.36 -11.14
CA ASN A 57 -12.97 -6.94 -12.38
C ASN A 57 -11.45 -7.16 -12.29
N ALA A 58 -10.88 -7.92 -13.24
CA ALA A 58 -9.45 -8.23 -13.24
C ALA A 58 -8.54 -6.98 -13.41
N ALA A 59 -9.07 -5.88 -13.95
CA ALA A 59 -8.31 -4.66 -14.19
C ALA A 59 -8.40 -3.65 -13.04
N THR A 60 -9.56 -3.45 -12.42
CA THR A 60 -9.77 -2.40 -11.40
C THR A 60 -10.49 -2.88 -10.14
N PHE A 61 -10.77 -4.18 -10.00
CA PHE A 61 -11.55 -4.75 -8.89
C PHE A 61 -13.05 -4.36 -8.90
N ILE A 62 -13.38 -3.07 -8.94
CA ILE A 62 -14.75 -2.51 -8.90
C ILE A 62 -15.36 -2.17 -10.28
N GLY A 63 -14.61 -2.41 -11.37
CA GLY A 63 -15.02 -2.02 -12.72
C GLY A 63 -14.53 -0.63 -13.11
N LYS A 64 -14.46 -0.36 -14.42
CA LYS A 64 -13.83 0.87 -14.95
C LYS A 64 -14.59 2.14 -14.59
N GLY A 65 -15.90 2.18 -14.84
CA GLY A 65 -16.72 3.36 -14.55
C GLY A 65 -16.65 3.78 -13.09
N LYS A 66 -16.77 2.81 -12.17
CA LYS A 66 -16.67 3.08 -10.74
C LYS A 66 -15.27 3.51 -10.30
N ALA A 67 -14.22 2.95 -10.91
CA ALA A 67 -12.85 3.38 -10.66
C ALA A 67 -12.61 4.83 -11.11
N ASP A 68 -13.15 5.23 -12.26
CA ASP A 68 -13.05 6.60 -12.77
C ASP A 68 -13.82 7.58 -11.86
N GLU A 69 -15.01 7.21 -11.38
CA GLU A 69 -15.78 7.99 -10.38
C GLU A 69 -15.01 8.16 -9.07
N LEU A 70 -14.48 7.06 -8.53
CA LEU A 70 -13.69 7.03 -7.30
C LEU A 70 -12.49 7.99 -7.38
N LEU A 71 -11.76 7.96 -8.50
CA LEU A 71 -10.58 8.83 -8.69
C LEU A 71 -10.96 10.30 -8.85
N LYS A 72 -12.07 10.61 -9.53
CA LYS A 72 -12.61 11.98 -9.60
C LYS A 72 -13.00 12.49 -8.23
N GLN A 73 -13.74 11.69 -7.46
CA GLN A 73 -14.14 12.04 -6.10
C GLN A 73 -12.91 12.24 -5.20
N ALA A 74 -11.88 11.40 -5.33
CA ALA A 74 -10.62 11.59 -4.61
C ALA A 74 -9.98 12.95 -4.96
N GLN A 75 -9.92 13.29 -6.25
CA GLN A 75 -9.37 14.56 -6.70
C GLN A 75 -10.17 15.77 -6.19
N GLU A 76 -11.50 15.73 -6.26
CA GLU A 76 -12.40 16.79 -5.77
C GLU A 76 -12.26 17.03 -4.27
N LEU A 77 -12.05 15.97 -3.50
CA LEU A 77 -11.87 16.02 -2.05
C LEU A 77 -10.41 16.29 -1.62
N GLY A 78 -9.47 16.40 -2.58
CA GLY A 78 -8.04 16.55 -2.30
C GLY A 78 -7.41 15.34 -1.61
N VAL A 79 -8.00 14.15 -1.80
CA VAL A 79 -7.55 12.88 -1.24
C VAL A 79 -6.38 12.33 -2.05
N LYS A 80 -5.33 11.92 -1.36
CA LYS A 80 -4.12 11.32 -1.97
C LYS A 80 -4.01 9.82 -1.73
N LEU A 81 -4.84 9.26 -0.84
CA LEU A 81 -4.83 7.85 -0.48
C LEU A 81 -6.21 7.21 -0.67
N ILE A 82 -6.26 6.07 -1.35
CA ILE A 82 -7.44 5.22 -1.41
C ILE A 82 -7.08 3.88 -0.78
N LEU A 83 -7.91 3.43 0.16
CA LEU A 83 -7.75 2.18 0.88
C LEU A 83 -8.86 1.21 0.49
N PHE A 84 -8.48 0.09 -0.12
CA PHE A 84 -9.38 -1.02 -0.36
C PHE A 84 -9.42 -1.96 0.84
N ASP A 85 -10.61 -2.36 1.25
CA ASP A 85 -10.79 -3.41 2.27
C ASP A 85 -10.26 -4.77 1.80
N ASP A 86 -10.49 -5.09 0.55
CA ASP A 86 -10.00 -6.32 -0.09
C ASP A 86 -8.57 -6.17 -0.63
N GLU A 87 -7.86 -7.30 -0.70
CA GLU A 87 -6.55 -7.37 -1.35
C GLU A 87 -6.64 -7.11 -2.85
N LEU A 88 -5.76 -6.24 -3.35
CA LEU A 88 -5.64 -5.96 -4.77
C LEU A 88 -4.48 -6.72 -5.37
N SER A 89 -4.71 -7.28 -6.56
CA SER A 89 -3.63 -7.86 -7.35
C SER A 89 -2.65 -6.77 -7.81
N PRO A 90 -1.38 -7.12 -8.06
CA PRO A 90 -0.40 -6.16 -8.58
C PRO A 90 -0.84 -5.52 -9.91
N GLY A 91 -1.58 -6.26 -10.74
CA GLY A 91 -2.14 -5.75 -11.98
C GLY A 91 -3.19 -4.66 -11.75
N GLN A 92 -4.05 -4.83 -10.74
CA GLN A 92 -5.08 -3.84 -10.38
C GLN A 92 -4.46 -2.55 -9.85
N ILE A 93 -3.53 -2.65 -8.89
CA ILE A 93 -2.82 -1.48 -8.35
C ILE A 93 -2.09 -0.73 -9.47
N LYS A 94 -1.40 -1.46 -10.35
CA LYS A 94 -0.74 -0.87 -11.53
C LYS A 94 -1.72 -0.15 -12.46
N ASN A 95 -2.94 -0.66 -12.63
CA ASN A 95 -3.93 -0.01 -13.47
C ASN A 95 -4.47 1.26 -12.82
N TYR A 96 -4.72 1.28 -11.51
CA TYR A 96 -5.07 2.51 -10.80
C TYR A 96 -3.99 3.59 -10.98
N HIS A 97 -2.72 3.22 -10.84
CA HIS A 97 -1.60 4.14 -11.08
C HIS A 97 -1.53 4.66 -12.52
N LYS A 98 -1.96 3.88 -13.51
CA LYS A 98 -2.02 4.36 -14.90
C LYS A 98 -3.15 5.37 -15.11
N ILE A 99 -4.23 5.27 -14.33
CA ILE A 99 -5.40 6.16 -14.45
C ILE A 99 -5.14 7.46 -13.69
N SER A 100 -4.55 7.38 -12.49
CA SER A 100 -4.19 8.54 -11.68
C SER A 100 -2.79 8.40 -11.10
N GLU A 101 -1.93 9.34 -11.47
CA GLU A 101 -0.55 9.44 -10.99
C GLU A 101 -0.42 10.10 -9.61
N ASN A 102 -1.46 10.82 -9.17
CA ASN A 102 -1.44 11.64 -7.96
C ASN A 102 -2.13 10.99 -6.75
N VAL A 103 -2.74 9.81 -6.96
CA VAL A 103 -3.48 9.09 -5.92
C VAL A 103 -2.82 7.73 -5.68
N LYS A 104 -2.37 7.51 -4.44
CA LYS A 104 -1.85 6.24 -3.96
C LYS A 104 -3.03 5.31 -3.66
N VAL A 105 -2.98 4.10 -4.20
CA VAL A 105 -3.93 3.03 -3.86
C VAL A 105 -3.22 1.97 -3.03
N LEU A 106 -3.77 1.66 -1.87
CA LEU A 106 -3.35 0.56 -1.01
C LEU A 106 -4.54 -0.36 -0.72
N ASP A 107 -4.23 -1.61 -0.41
CA ASP A 107 -5.18 -2.55 0.16
C ASP A 107 -4.95 -2.71 1.67
N ARG A 108 -5.84 -3.46 2.33
CA ARG A 108 -5.78 -3.79 3.76
C ARG A 108 -4.42 -4.39 4.16
N SER A 109 -3.87 -5.28 3.34
CA SER A 109 -2.56 -5.90 3.61
C SER A 109 -1.42 -4.88 3.59
N GLY A 110 -1.43 -3.94 2.64
CA GLY A 110 -0.50 -2.81 2.60
C GLY A 110 -0.62 -1.90 3.84
N LEU A 111 -1.84 -1.58 4.26
CA LEU A 111 -2.09 -0.76 5.45
C LEU A 111 -1.57 -1.44 6.73
N ILE A 112 -1.84 -2.74 6.89
CA ILE A 112 -1.38 -3.52 8.05
C ILE A 112 0.15 -3.53 8.11
N LEU A 113 0.83 -3.72 6.97
CA LEU A 113 2.29 -3.67 6.91
C LEU A 113 2.84 -2.29 7.28
N ASP A 114 2.20 -1.20 6.83
CA ASP A 114 2.58 0.17 7.20
C ASP A 114 2.42 0.40 8.72
N ILE A 115 1.37 -0.14 9.35
CA ILE A 115 1.19 -0.09 10.80
C ILE A 115 2.29 -0.88 11.50
N PHE A 116 2.58 -2.11 11.07
CA PHE A 116 3.62 -2.93 11.68
C PHE A 116 5.00 -2.28 11.58
N GLN A 117 5.31 -1.58 10.48
CA GLN A 117 6.57 -0.86 10.34
C GLN A 117 6.76 0.22 11.42
N LYS A 118 5.68 0.89 11.83
CA LYS A 118 5.72 1.91 12.90
C LYS A 118 5.87 1.28 14.30
N HIS A 119 5.36 0.06 14.47
CA HIS A 119 5.26 -0.59 15.78
C HIS A 119 6.40 -1.59 16.08
N ALA A 120 7.08 -2.13 15.07
CA ALA A 120 8.15 -3.10 15.27
C ALA A 120 9.34 -2.50 16.05
N LYS A 121 9.53 -2.93 17.31
CA LYS A 121 10.60 -2.41 18.20
C LYS A 121 11.81 -3.31 18.30
N THR A 122 11.62 -4.63 18.29
CA THR A 122 12.72 -5.58 18.38
C THR A 122 13.36 -5.81 17.03
N LYS A 123 14.65 -6.14 17.01
CA LYS A 123 15.38 -6.46 15.78
C LYS A 123 14.73 -7.61 14.97
N GLU A 124 14.24 -8.64 15.65
CA GLU A 124 13.52 -9.76 15.03
C GLU A 124 12.24 -9.27 14.31
N ALA A 125 11.34 -8.60 15.05
CA ALA A 125 10.11 -8.06 14.49
C ALA A 125 10.38 -7.08 13.33
N GLN A 126 11.37 -6.19 13.46
CA GLN A 126 11.74 -5.26 12.37
C GLN A 126 12.19 -6.03 11.14
N THR A 127 13.03 -7.07 11.31
CA THR A 127 13.52 -7.90 10.20
C THR A 127 12.37 -8.65 9.50
N GLN A 128 11.41 -9.18 10.27
CA GLN A 128 10.23 -9.88 9.73
C GLN A 128 9.30 -8.93 8.98
N VAL A 129 9.00 -7.77 9.57
CA VAL A 129 8.12 -6.77 8.97
C VAL A 129 8.74 -6.17 7.71
N ASP A 130 10.02 -5.82 7.74
CA ASP A 130 10.77 -5.35 6.56
C ASP A 130 10.73 -6.40 5.43
N LEU A 131 10.92 -7.67 5.78
CA LEU A 131 10.89 -8.75 4.81
C LEU A 131 9.50 -8.85 4.16
N ALA A 132 8.44 -8.89 4.98
CA ALA A 132 7.07 -8.97 4.50
C ALA A 132 6.68 -7.75 3.64
N TYR A 133 7.10 -6.55 4.06
CA TYR A 133 6.89 -5.31 3.32
C TYR A 133 7.52 -5.36 1.92
N LEU A 134 8.78 -5.78 1.83
CA LEU A 134 9.49 -5.88 0.56
C LEU A 134 8.92 -6.98 -0.35
N GLU A 135 8.48 -8.10 0.22
CA GLU A 135 7.82 -9.16 -0.54
C GLU A 135 6.44 -8.73 -1.07
N TYR A 136 5.67 -7.96 -0.30
CA TYR A 136 4.42 -7.36 -0.73
C TYR A 136 4.63 -6.34 -1.85
N LEU A 137 5.65 -5.48 -1.69
CA LEU A 137 5.99 -4.42 -2.62
C LEU A 137 6.56 -4.93 -3.95
N LEU A 138 7.46 -5.90 -3.94
CA LEU A 138 8.19 -6.36 -5.13
C LEU A 138 7.31 -6.62 -6.36
N PRO A 139 6.19 -7.38 -6.28
CA PRO A 139 5.32 -7.61 -7.43
C PRO A 139 4.50 -6.36 -7.81
N ARG A 140 4.28 -5.44 -6.87
CA ARG A 140 3.48 -4.21 -6.99
C ARG A 140 4.31 -2.98 -7.41
N LEU A 141 5.63 -3.11 -7.48
CA LEU A 141 6.53 -1.99 -7.80
C LEU A 141 6.23 -1.40 -9.18
N THR A 142 5.99 -0.09 -9.21
CA THR A 142 5.79 0.74 -10.42
C THR A 142 6.82 1.88 -10.48
N ARG A 143 6.92 2.57 -11.62
CA ARG A 143 7.92 3.65 -11.84
C ARG A 143 7.77 4.85 -10.89
N GLN A 144 6.60 5.06 -10.29
CA GLN A 144 6.39 6.17 -9.35
C GLN A 144 6.87 5.87 -7.92
N TRP A 145 7.15 4.60 -7.61
CA TRP A 145 7.75 4.19 -6.35
C TRP A 145 9.27 4.45 -6.29
N THR A 146 9.83 5.06 -7.35
CA THR A 146 11.23 5.52 -7.42
C THR A 146 11.60 6.51 -6.32
N HIS A 147 10.63 7.20 -5.70
CA HIS A 147 10.88 8.04 -4.51
C HIS A 147 11.39 7.27 -3.28
N LEU A 148 11.28 5.93 -3.26
CA LEU A 148 11.93 5.09 -2.24
C LEU A 148 13.47 5.21 -2.23
N GLU A 149 14.09 5.73 -3.31
CA GLU A 149 15.52 6.05 -3.34
C GLU A 149 15.94 7.01 -2.22
N ARG A 150 15.05 7.90 -1.77
CA ARG A 150 15.37 8.86 -0.69
C ARG A 150 15.34 8.23 0.69
N GLN A 151 14.48 7.25 0.93
CA GLN A 151 14.33 6.61 2.23
C GLN A 151 15.33 5.46 2.42
N MET A 152 15.79 4.84 1.33
CA MET A 152 16.77 3.75 1.31
C MET A 152 18.24 4.21 1.23
N GLY A 153 18.49 5.53 1.31
CA GLY A 153 19.83 6.10 1.31
C GLY A 153 20.44 6.19 -0.09
N GLY A 154 19.98 7.15 -0.89
CA GLY A 154 20.70 7.76 -2.01
C GLY A 154 21.51 6.79 -2.87
N ILE A 155 20.85 5.86 -3.56
CA ILE A 155 21.52 4.96 -4.50
C ILE A 155 21.67 5.65 -5.85
N GLY A 156 22.52 6.67 -5.88
CA GLY A 156 23.09 7.19 -7.10
C GLY A 156 24.24 6.29 -7.55
N THR A 157 23.95 5.17 -8.21
CA THR A 157 25.01 4.38 -8.87
C THR A 157 24.55 3.82 -10.20
N ARG A 158 24.99 4.52 -11.26
CA ARG A 158 25.23 4.06 -12.64
C ARG A 158 24.28 2.96 -13.14
N ALA A 159 23.23 3.40 -13.84
CA ALA A 159 22.54 2.55 -14.80
C ALA A 159 23.58 1.92 -15.75
N GLY A 160 23.58 0.59 -15.85
CA GLY A 160 24.25 -0.10 -16.94
C GLY A 160 23.60 0.29 -18.26
N MET A 161 24.37 0.28 -19.35
CA MET A 161 23.90 0.65 -20.69
C MET A 161 22.84 -0.38 -21.15
N GLY A 162 21.56 -0.14 -20.84
CA GLY A 162 20.43 -0.99 -21.26
C GLY A 162 19.42 -1.40 -20.18
N GLU A 163 19.72 -1.23 -18.88
CA GLU A 163 18.75 -1.54 -17.81
C GLU A 163 17.82 -0.36 -17.52
N THR A 164 16.52 -0.63 -17.37
CA THR A 164 15.56 0.38 -16.91
C THR A 164 15.64 0.56 -15.40
N GLN A 165 15.37 1.77 -14.89
CA GLN A 165 15.41 2.06 -13.45
C GLN A 165 14.58 1.06 -12.62
N ILE A 166 13.41 0.68 -13.11
CA ILE A 166 12.53 -0.27 -12.41
C ILE A 166 13.13 -1.68 -12.31
N GLU A 167 13.98 -2.09 -13.24
CA GLU A 167 14.70 -3.37 -13.18
C GLU A 167 15.81 -3.33 -12.13
N ILE A 168 16.52 -2.19 -12.06
CA ILE A 168 17.52 -1.94 -11.02
C ILE A 168 16.86 -2.00 -9.64
N ASP A 169 15.74 -1.28 -9.44
CA ASP A 169 15.01 -1.25 -8.17
C ASP A 169 14.55 -2.66 -7.76
N ARG A 170 13.99 -3.44 -8.70
CA ARG A 170 13.59 -4.83 -8.44
C ARG A 170 14.76 -5.70 -8.03
N ARG A 171 15.92 -5.53 -8.65
CA ARG A 171 17.14 -6.27 -8.29
C ARG A 171 17.64 -5.90 -6.90
N LEU A 172 17.62 -4.62 -6.55
CA LEU A 172 17.99 -4.13 -5.22
C LEU A 172 17.05 -4.70 -4.15
N ILE A 173 15.73 -4.64 -4.38
CA ILE A 173 14.72 -5.23 -3.47
C ILE A 173 14.95 -6.74 -3.29
N ARG A 174 15.17 -7.49 -4.37
CA ARG A 174 15.48 -8.94 -4.29
C ARG A 174 16.74 -9.23 -3.47
N THR A 175 17.77 -8.40 -3.63
CA THR A 175 19.01 -8.51 -2.87
C THR A 175 18.77 -8.26 -1.38
N ARG A 176 17.97 -7.23 -1.05
CA ARG A 176 17.58 -6.93 0.33
C ARG A 176 16.74 -8.04 0.95
N ILE A 177 15.75 -8.58 0.23
CA ILE A 177 14.96 -9.75 0.66
C ILE A 177 15.88 -10.92 1.00
N THR A 178 16.86 -11.23 0.13
CA THR A 178 17.82 -12.31 0.35
C THR A 178 18.65 -12.08 1.61
N LYS A 179 19.06 -10.84 1.87
CA LYS A 179 19.80 -10.48 3.08
C LYS A 179 18.94 -10.63 4.34
N LEU A 180 17.72 -10.10 4.33
CA LEU A 180 16.79 -10.18 5.46
C LEU A 180 16.43 -11.63 5.80
N LYS A 181 16.20 -12.48 4.79
CA LYS A 181 15.98 -13.93 5.01
C LYS A 181 17.16 -14.61 5.72
N LYS A 182 18.40 -14.24 5.37
CA LYS A 182 19.60 -14.77 6.05
C LYS A 182 19.72 -14.25 7.47
N GLU A 183 19.42 -12.97 7.68
CA GLU A 183 19.45 -12.34 9.00
C GLU A 183 18.39 -12.95 9.93
N LEU A 184 17.17 -13.15 9.44
CA LEU A 184 16.09 -13.78 10.21
C LEU A 184 16.48 -15.20 10.66
N ARG A 185 17.02 -16.02 9.75
CA ARG A 185 17.54 -17.36 10.08
C ARG A 185 18.67 -17.34 11.10
N ARG A 186 19.43 -16.24 11.20
CA ARG A 186 20.50 -16.11 12.21
C ARG A 186 19.89 -15.79 13.56
N ILE A 187 18.94 -14.84 13.60
CA ILE A 187 18.20 -14.47 14.82
C ILE A 187 17.47 -15.69 15.40
N GLU A 188 16.83 -16.49 14.55
CA GLU A 188 16.14 -17.73 14.96
C GLU A 188 17.07 -18.78 15.59
N LYS A 189 18.37 -18.77 15.25
CA LYS A 189 19.38 -19.69 15.81
C LYS A 189 20.02 -19.21 17.10
N GLU A 190 19.97 -17.90 17.35
CA GLU A 190 20.51 -17.25 18.55
C GLU A 190 19.50 -17.27 19.72
N ARG A 191 18.30 -17.80 19.48
CA ARG A 191 17.18 -17.91 20.42
C ARG A 191 17.03 -19.34 20.94
#